data_AF-A0A927RAT2-F1
#
_entry.id   AF-A0A927RAT2-F1
#
_cell.length_a   1.000
_cell.length_b   1.000
_cell.length_c   1.000
_cell.angle_alpha   90.00
_cell.angle_beta   90.00
_cell.angle_gamma   90.00
#
_symmetry.space_group_name_H-M   'P 1'
#
loop_
_entity.id
_entity.type
_entity.pdbx_description
1 polymer ?
#
loop_
_entity_poly.entity_id
_entity_poly.type
_entity_poly.pdbx_seq_one_letter_code
_entity_poly.pdbx_strand_id
1 'polypeptide(L)'
;MQETERDIHASHGNLAWISTELGVRGGSHPPPRRERHRYGAASCLVSLTGTVHVSVRDPGRRALLYGAPAVAAGSVLLAGSRVDAAVAVAGAASPKDYGAVGNGVVDDTAAVQACLNANRVIDFGGPENTYLITTSLKVDKTATQVLIGNGASIKAGALTDMMEFYYAGHSVSGVVFDGNNQGRGVAIRIRGSAAGSSVDECAFVNVAGSGVVVEYGANRVRITNCRFRRCGHGTAIPEGQANLRNSVLVAADHCSVLDNELLECMWGVYFRAENDTGISFYTCRGNTITCLSDTLAGSQGISNRLGRNSRIQDNTIVGFNDNSIDCWGCNNMTITGNITSGGKDGVFIGDVNSSSITIAGNVFRAPQRGVRVVTAGTVYTNQLVIGVTVTGNTVSNPSIGGIYVGETTSNQLSGVTIADNDLHIARAGDYGIHVVNAECSRIAGNRIYRAKKHGIVLTGTDIVEVSNNMIQDASQAEAGTTTPAQSDGINVDGSNRALIRNNTIYGGARYAVNITGGTGMTVTGNRWRSTSAGLNIGSGTASPILSENVAI
;
A
#
# COMPACT_ATOMS: atom_id res chain seq x y z
N MET A 1 50.57 -14.06 -43.90
CA MET A 1 50.88 -12.62 -43.80
C MET A 1 49.76 -11.89 -44.53
N GLN A 2 49.08 -10.99 -43.82
CA GLN A 2 47.92 -10.15 -44.19
C GLN A 2 46.54 -10.81 -44.35
N GLU A 3 45.85 -10.84 -43.21
CA GLU A 3 44.40 -10.89 -43.03
C GLU A 3 43.72 -9.64 -43.62
N THR A 4 42.51 -9.82 -44.17
CA THR A 4 41.54 -8.74 -44.42
C THR A 4 40.26 -9.11 -43.68
N GLU A 5 39.97 -8.40 -42.60
CA GLU A 5 38.71 -8.46 -41.86
C GLU A 5 37.55 -8.05 -42.76
N ARG A 6 36.49 -8.89 -42.79
CA ARG A 6 35.18 -8.52 -43.32
C ARG A 6 34.25 -8.30 -42.14
N ASP A 7 33.80 -7.06 -41.96
CA ASP A 7 32.72 -6.69 -41.07
C ASP A 7 31.41 -7.36 -41.51
N ILE A 8 30.82 -8.16 -40.62
CA ILE A 8 29.47 -8.68 -40.75
C ILE A 8 28.54 -7.79 -39.92
N HIS A 9 27.77 -6.93 -40.61
CA HIS A 9 26.61 -6.27 -40.03
C HIS A 9 25.45 -7.26 -39.93
N ALA A 10 25.09 -7.67 -38.71
CA ALA A 10 23.83 -8.33 -38.42
C ALA A 10 22.83 -7.32 -37.84
N SER A 11 21.71 -7.16 -38.54
CA SER A 11 20.54 -6.37 -38.16
C SER A 11 19.46 -7.24 -37.49
N HIS A 12 18.65 -6.59 -36.65
CA HIS A 12 17.39 -6.99 -35.98
C HIS A 12 17.56 -7.58 -34.56
N GLY A 13 16.75 -7.21 -33.54
CA GLY A 13 15.54 -6.40 -33.55
C GLY A 13 15.19 -5.80 -32.19
N ASN A 14 14.62 -4.59 -32.24
CA ASN A 14 13.76 -4.04 -31.19
C ASN A 14 12.66 -3.26 -31.94
N LEU A 15 11.50 -3.90 -32.10
CA LEU A 15 10.28 -3.31 -32.64
C LEU A 15 9.57 -2.57 -31.49
N ALA A 16 9.75 -1.25 -31.40
CA ALA A 16 8.72 -0.27 -30.98
C ALA A 16 9.34 1.12 -30.78
N TRP A 17 9.59 1.87 -31.85
CA TRP A 17 9.57 3.34 -31.85
C TRP A 17 9.21 3.81 -33.26
N ILE A 18 7.91 3.74 -33.61
CA ILE A 18 7.37 4.53 -34.72
C ILE A 18 6.82 5.81 -34.11
N SER A 19 7.52 6.91 -34.33
CA SER A 19 7.02 8.26 -34.10
C SER A 19 6.07 8.64 -35.22
N THR A 20 4.79 8.85 -34.93
CA THR A 20 3.89 9.63 -35.78
C THR A 20 4.04 11.11 -35.42
N GLU A 21 4.82 11.85 -36.21
CA GLU A 21 4.62 13.29 -36.39
C GLU A 21 3.60 13.48 -37.51
N LEU A 22 2.37 13.88 -37.14
CA LEU A 22 1.39 14.44 -38.06
C LEU A 22 1.22 15.91 -37.68
N GLY A 23 1.57 16.78 -38.64
CA GLY A 23 1.63 18.22 -38.46
C GLY A 23 0.26 18.86 -38.23
N VAL A 24 0.25 19.86 -37.36
CA VAL A 24 -0.80 20.88 -37.30
C VAL A 24 -0.12 22.23 -37.45
N ARG A 25 -0.40 22.89 -38.58
CA ARG A 25 -0.06 24.31 -38.82
C ARG A 25 -1.11 25.19 -38.16
N GLY A 26 -0.65 26.25 -37.49
CA GLY A 26 -1.41 27.48 -37.26
C GLY A 26 -1.77 27.76 -35.80
N GLY A 27 -1.01 28.63 -35.13
CA GLY A 27 -1.37 29.18 -33.83
C GLY A 27 -0.20 29.85 -33.12
N SER A 28 -0.19 31.18 -33.12
CA SER A 28 0.83 32.04 -32.50
C SER A 28 0.69 32.10 -30.97
N HIS A 29 1.47 31.30 -30.23
CA HIS A 29 1.95 31.60 -28.87
C HIS A 29 3.05 30.60 -28.45
N PRO A 30 4.10 31.01 -27.71
CA PRO A 30 5.20 30.11 -27.32
C PRO A 30 4.81 29.27 -26.08
N PRO A 31 5.06 27.95 -26.06
CA PRO A 31 4.89 27.12 -24.88
C PRO A 31 6.13 27.11 -23.96
N PRO A 32 5.99 26.76 -22.67
CA PRO A 32 7.08 26.81 -21.69
C PRO A 32 8.09 25.67 -21.85
N ARG A 33 9.36 25.95 -21.52
CA ARG A 33 10.48 24.99 -21.49
C ARG A 33 10.18 23.85 -20.50
N ARG A 34 10.10 22.61 -20.99
CA ARG A 34 10.17 21.39 -20.17
C ARG A 34 11.59 20.82 -20.22
N GLU A 35 12.22 20.68 -19.07
CA GLU A 35 13.42 19.84 -18.90
C GLU A 35 13.05 18.38 -19.13
N ARG A 36 13.74 17.71 -20.06
CA ARG A 36 13.60 16.25 -20.27
C ARG A 36 14.72 15.55 -19.51
N HIS A 37 14.36 14.77 -18.50
CA HIS A 37 15.26 13.77 -17.93
C HIS A 37 15.54 12.68 -18.97
N ARG A 38 16.82 12.39 -19.24
CA ARG A 38 17.25 11.22 -20.01
C ARG A 38 17.41 10.04 -19.05
N TYR A 39 16.64 8.98 -19.26
CA TYR A 39 16.86 7.70 -18.58
C TYR A 39 17.93 6.92 -19.37
N GLY A 40 18.98 6.46 -18.68
CA GLY A 40 19.92 5.48 -19.23
C GLY A 40 19.26 4.11 -19.30
N ALA A 41 19.51 3.36 -20.37
CA ALA A 41 19.06 1.97 -20.47
C ALA A 41 19.89 1.09 -19.51
N ALA A 42 19.21 0.38 -18.61
CA ALA A 42 19.85 -0.47 -17.60
C ALA A 42 19.91 -1.96 -17.99
N SER A 43 19.52 -2.32 -19.22
CA SER A 43 19.49 -3.71 -19.68
C SER A 43 20.30 -3.91 -20.96
N CYS A 44 21.16 -4.92 -20.92
CA CYS A 44 21.82 -5.51 -22.08
C CYS A 44 21.47 -7.00 -22.05
N LEU A 45 20.70 -7.48 -23.03
CA LEU A 45 20.43 -8.90 -23.19
C LEU A 45 21.55 -9.51 -24.05
N VAL A 46 22.27 -10.48 -23.51
CA VAL A 46 23.30 -11.23 -24.24
C VAL A 46 22.86 -12.69 -24.26
N SER A 47 22.58 -13.24 -25.44
CA SER A 47 22.39 -14.69 -25.63
C SER A 47 23.74 -15.33 -25.90
N LEU A 48 24.16 -16.29 -25.09
CA LEU A 48 25.46 -16.94 -25.19
C LEU A 48 25.34 -18.45 -24.98
N THR A 49 26.10 -19.20 -25.79
CA THR A 49 26.51 -20.58 -25.50
C THR A 49 28.00 -20.58 -25.19
N GLY A 50 28.39 -20.79 -23.93
CA GLY A 50 29.79 -20.86 -23.47
C GLY A 50 30.16 -19.83 -22.40
N THR A 51 31.37 -19.97 -21.85
CA THR A 51 31.91 -19.07 -20.80
C THR A 51 32.31 -17.73 -21.41
N VAL A 52 31.74 -16.64 -20.92
CA VAL A 52 32.08 -15.27 -21.34
C VAL A 52 32.42 -14.40 -20.13
N HIS A 53 33.51 -13.65 -20.25
CA HIS A 53 33.86 -12.56 -19.34
C HIS A 53 33.14 -11.28 -19.78
N VAL A 54 32.23 -10.78 -18.95
CA VAL A 54 31.57 -9.48 -19.17
C VAL A 54 32.26 -8.43 -18.30
N SER A 55 32.76 -7.36 -18.92
CA SER A 55 33.24 -6.15 -18.22
C SER A 55 32.37 -4.98 -18.61
N VAL A 56 31.67 -4.40 -17.63
CA VAL A 56 30.91 -3.15 -17.79
C VAL A 56 31.88 -1.99 -17.57
N ARG A 57 32.12 -1.18 -18.61
CA ARG A 57 32.88 0.07 -18.48
C ARG A 57 31.90 1.24 -18.42
N ASP A 58 32.03 2.05 -17.38
CA ASP A 58 31.33 3.31 -17.22
C ASP A 58 31.85 4.34 -18.25
N PRO A 59 31.02 4.89 -19.16
CA PRO A 59 31.44 5.88 -20.13
C PRO A 59 31.44 7.27 -19.47
N GLY A 60 32.38 7.53 -18.57
CA GLY A 60 32.33 8.74 -17.73
C GLY A 60 33.65 9.28 -17.23
N ARG A 61 34.68 9.45 -18.06
CA ARG A 61 35.84 10.30 -17.70
C ARG A 61 36.39 11.11 -18.87
N ARG A 62 36.02 12.39 -18.95
CA ARG A 62 36.86 13.49 -19.48
C ARG A 62 36.54 14.84 -18.79
N ALA A 63 37.55 15.34 -18.03
CA ALA A 63 37.92 16.71 -17.62
C ALA A 63 36.92 17.61 -16.84
N LEU A 64 37.14 17.94 -15.55
CA LEU A 64 38.00 18.98 -14.92
C LEU A 64 37.48 20.44 -15.05
N LEU A 65 37.10 21.10 -13.94
CA LEU A 65 37.87 22.16 -13.25
C LEU A 65 37.06 22.83 -12.09
N TYR A 66 37.74 23.10 -10.95
CA TYR A 66 37.39 23.88 -9.75
C TYR A 66 36.51 23.29 -8.61
N GLY A 67 37.19 22.74 -7.59
CA GLY A 67 37.23 23.34 -6.23
C GLY A 67 36.21 22.92 -5.16
N ALA A 68 36.43 21.79 -4.47
CA ALA A 68 36.26 21.58 -3.01
C ALA A 68 36.46 20.08 -2.66
N PRO A 69 37.05 19.72 -1.50
CA PRO A 69 37.29 18.31 -1.16
C PRO A 69 36.02 17.68 -0.57
N ALA A 70 35.32 16.85 -1.34
CA ALA A 70 34.37 15.88 -0.80
C ALA A 70 35.10 14.56 -0.56
N VAL A 71 35.23 14.17 0.71
CA VAL A 71 35.72 12.85 1.12
C VAL A 71 34.66 11.82 0.72
N ALA A 72 34.86 11.14 -0.40
CA ALA A 72 34.04 10.00 -0.80
C ALA A 72 34.56 8.73 -0.12
N ALA A 73 33.76 8.17 0.78
CA ALA A 73 33.98 6.84 1.35
C ALA A 73 33.89 5.80 0.23
N GLY A 74 35.01 5.16 -0.11
CA GLY A 74 35.05 4.02 -1.01
C GLY A 74 34.47 2.78 -0.32
N SER A 75 33.31 2.32 -0.77
CA SER A 75 32.83 0.97 -0.45
C SER A 75 33.62 -0.04 -1.29
N VAL A 76 34.47 -0.82 -0.62
CA VAL A 76 35.11 -2.00 -1.22
C VAL A 76 34.03 -3.07 -1.42
N LEU A 77 33.71 -3.41 -2.67
CA LEU A 77 32.98 -4.64 -2.98
C LEU A 77 33.88 -5.83 -2.64
N LEU A 78 33.53 -6.59 -1.61
CA LEU A 78 34.16 -7.86 -1.31
C LEU A 78 33.77 -8.88 -2.39
N ALA A 79 34.77 -9.37 -3.12
CA ALA A 79 34.65 -10.50 -4.02
C ALA A 79 34.29 -11.77 -3.23
N GLY A 80 33.10 -12.31 -3.47
CA GLY A 80 32.60 -13.48 -2.74
C GLY A 80 31.46 -14.24 -3.42
N SER A 81 31.21 -14.02 -4.71
CA SER A 81 30.29 -14.88 -5.47
C SER A 81 31.02 -16.18 -5.83
N ARG A 82 30.63 -17.28 -5.18
CA ARG A 82 30.91 -18.63 -5.69
C ARG A 82 30.27 -18.73 -7.08
N VAL A 83 31.10 -19.03 -8.08
CA VAL A 83 30.62 -19.44 -9.39
C VAL A 83 30.38 -20.94 -9.28
N ASP A 84 29.13 -21.34 -9.08
CA ASP A 84 28.75 -22.74 -9.16
C ASP A 84 29.02 -23.25 -10.58
N ALA A 85 29.67 -24.41 -10.65
CA ALA A 85 30.01 -25.06 -11.91
C ALA A 85 28.73 -25.25 -12.75
N ALA A 86 28.81 -24.95 -14.05
CA ALA A 86 27.73 -25.16 -14.99
C ALA A 86 27.36 -26.64 -15.04
N VAL A 87 26.31 -27.01 -14.31
CA VAL A 87 25.64 -28.31 -14.44
C VAL A 87 25.11 -28.39 -15.86
N ALA A 88 25.45 -29.46 -16.58
CA ALA A 88 24.88 -29.75 -17.89
C ALA A 88 23.35 -29.74 -17.75
N VAL A 89 22.69 -28.75 -18.38
CA VAL A 89 21.24 -28.57 -18.30
C VAL A 89 20.61 -29.73 -19.08
N ALA A 90 20.18 -30.77 -18.36
CA ALA A 90 19.13 -31.63 -18.87
C ALA A 90 17.98 -30.70 -19.29
N GLY A 91 17.46 -30.86 -20.53
CA GLY A 91 16.46 -29.94 -21.06
C GLY A 91 15.27 -29.75 -20.12
N ALA A 92 14.46 -28.71 -20.33
CA ALA A 92 13.21 -28.60 -19.58
C ALA A 92 12.31 -29.83 -19.86
N ALA A 93 11.57 -30.27 -18.86
CA ALA A 93 10.53 -31.30 -19.00
C ALA A 93 9.19 -30.60 -19.24
N SER A 94 8.36 -31.13 -20.15
CA SER A 94 7.02 -30.61 -20.39
C SER A 94 5.96 -31.62 -19.94
N PRO A 95 4.78 -31.21 -19.43
CA PRO A 95 3.70 -32.16 -19.15
C PRO A 95 3.32 -33.06 -20.33
N LYS A 96 3.51 -32.59 -21.57
CA LYS A 96 3.30 -33.40 -22.78
C LYS A 96 4.26 -34.58 -22.92
N ASP A 97 5.47 -34.48 -22.38
CA ASP A 97 6.43 -35.60 -22.32
C ASP A 97 5.91 -36.74 -21.43
N TYR A 98 4.92 -36.45 -20.58
CA TYR A 98 4.29 -37.38 -19.64
C TYR A 98 2.85 -37.71 -20.02
N GLY A 99 2.43 -37.37 -21.25
CA GLY A 99 1.13 -37.74 -21.80
C GLY A 99 -0.01 -36.76 -21.53
N ALA A 100 0.29 -35.53 -21.05
CA ALA A 100 -0.73 -34.50 -20.95
C ALA A 100 -1.22 -34.07 -22.35
N VAL A 101 -2.53 -33.83 -22.48
CA VAL A 101 -3.15 -33.36 -23.71
C VAL A 101 -3.10 -31.82 -23.78
N GLY A 102 -3.38 -31.14 -22.67
CA GLY A 102 -3.29 -29.68 -22.60
C GLY A 102 -4.38 -28.95 -23.37
N ASN A 103 -5.59 -29.51 -23.48
CA ASN A 103 -6.71 -28.93 -24.22
C ASN A 103 -7.83 -28.33 -23.32
N GLY A 104 -7.62 -28.33 -22.00
CA GLY A 104 -8.54 -27.79 -21.00
C GLY A 104 -9.81 -28.63 -20.76
N VAL A 105 -9.87 -29.84 -21.32
CA VAL A 105 -11.01 -30.78 -21.23
C VAL A 105 -10.58 -32.12 -20.65
N VAL A 106 -9.47 -32.68 -21.12
CA VAL A 106 -8.91 -33.93 -20.59
C VAL A 106 -8.27 -33.64 -19.23
N ASP A 107 -8.53 -34.50 -18.26
CA ASP A 107 -7.87 -34.43 -16.95
C ASP A 107 -6.39 -34.79 -17.08
N ASP A 108 -5.54 -33.76 -17.03
CA ASP A 108 -4.09 -33.84 -17.18
C ASP A 108 -3.36 -34.03 -15.83
N THR A 109 -4.10 -34.15 -14.72
CA THR A 109 -3.54 -34.17 -13.35
C THR A 109 -2.37 -35.14 -13.19
N ALA A 110 -2.55 -36.39 -13.62
CA ALA A 110 -1.53 -37.43 -13.44
C ALA A 110 -0.27 -37.15 -14.27
N ALA A 111 -0.43 -36.67 -15.51
CA ALA A 111 0.69 -36.34 -16.39
C ALA A 111 1.47 -35.12 -15.89
N VAL A 112 0.77 -34.07 -15.46
CA VAL A 112 1.40 -32.88 -14.87
C VAL A 112 2.14 -33.24 -13.57
N GLN A 113 1.55 -34.05 -12.70
CA GLN A 113 2.22 -34.49 -11.47
C GLN A 113 3.46 -35.35 -11.77
N ALA A 114 3.39 -36.24 -12.76
CA ALA A 114 4.54 -37.03 -13.19
C ALA A 114 5.68 -36.14 -13.72
N CYS A 115 5.34 -35.07 -14.44
CA CYS A 115 6.29 -34.06 -14.89
C CYS A 115 6.96 -33.33 -13.72
N LEU A 116 6.18 -32.84 -12.75
CA LEU A 116 6.68 -32.20 -11.52
C LEU A 116 7.62 -33.13 -10.72
N ASN A 117 7.39 -34.44 -10.79
CA ASN A 117 8.20 -35.42 -10.08
C ASN A 117 9.61 -35.62 -10.67
N ALA A 118 9.85 -35.18 -11.92
CA ALA A 118 11.06 -35.49 -12.71
C ALA A 118 12.35 -34.78 -12.28
N ASN A 119 12.31 -33.88 -11.29
CA ASN A 119 13.46 -33.14 -10.75
C ASN A 119 14.29 -32.41 -11.84
N ARG A 120 13.58 -31.80 -12.79
CA ARG A 120 14.11 -30.98 -13.90
C ARG A 120 13.35 -29.68 -13.94
N VAL A 121 13.89 -28.63 -14.56
CA VAL A 121 13.10 -27.43 -14.90
C VAL A 121 11.84 -27.86 -15.67
N ILE A 122 10.69 -27.31 -15.31
CA ILE A 122 9.41 -27.63 -15.96
C ILE A 122 9.01 -26.47 -16.87
N ASP A 123 8.66 -26.78 -18.12
CA ASP A 123 8.09 -25.84 -19.08
C ASP A 123 6.69 -26.32 -19.49
N PHE A 124 5.68 -25.56 -19.08
CA PHE A 124 4.28 -25.84 -19.40
C PHE A 124 3.92 -25.55 -20.87
N GLY A 125 4.84 -25.01 -21.67
CA GLY A 125 4.64 -24.67 -23.08
C GLY A 125 4.05 -23.28 -23.26
N GLY A 126 3.44 -22.98 -24.40
CA GLY A 126 2.84 -21.67 -24.68
C GLY A 126 1.35 -21.54 -24.28
N PRO A 127 0.72 -20.40 -24.61
CA PRO A 127 -0.68 -20.10 -24.26
C PRO A 127 -1.71 -21.01 -24.96
N GLU A 128 -1.29 -21.80 -25.96
CA GLU A 128 -2.11 -22.84 -26.57
C GLU A 128 -2.39 -24.03 -25.63
N ASN A 129 -1.65 -24.15 -24.52
CA ASN A 129 -1.79 -25.25 -23.58
C ASN A 129 -2.66 -24.85 -22.39
N THR A 130 -3.71 -25.63 -22.13
CA THR A 130 -4.53 -25.55 -20.93
C THR A 130 -4.62 -26.92 -20.28
N TYR A 131 -4.06 -27.10 -19.09
CA TYR A 131 -4.07 -28.37 -18.37
C TYR A 131 -5.21 -28.38 -17.35
N LEU A 132 -6.24 -29.20 -17.58
CA LEU A 132 -7.32 -29.37 -16.60
C LEU A 132 -6.81 -30.27 -15.47
N ILE A 133 -6.99 -29.85 -14.22
CA ILE A 133 -6.65 -30.65 -13.04
C ILE A 133 -7.85 -30.89 -12.14
N THR A 134 -7.97 -32.08 -11.56
CA THR A 134 -9.08 -32.44 -10.64
C THR A 134 -8.62 -32.64 -9.21
N THR A 135 -7.30 -32.65 -8.95
CA THR A 135 -6.71 -32.66 -7.60
C THR A 135 -5.47 -31.76 -7.54
N SER A 136 -5.11 -31.29 -6.33
CA SER A 136 -3.92 -30.46 -6.13
C SER A 136 -2.65 -31.06 -6.73
N LEU A 137 -1.92 -30.24 -7.48
CA LEU A 137 -0.55 -30.52 -7.89
C LEU A 137 0.41 -30.24 -6.73
N LYS A 138 1.35 -31.16 -6.47
CA LYS A 138 2.33 -31.03 -5.39
C LYS A 138 3.72 -30.83 -5.94
N VAL A 139 4.37 -29.76 -5.52
CA VAL A 139 5.80 -29.52 -5.70
C VAL A 139 6.47 -29.84 -4.36
N ASP A 140 6.83 -31.10 -4.16
CA ASP A 140 7.29 -31.65 -2.87
C ASP A 140 8.79 -31.96 -2.85
N LYS A 141 9.59 -31.01 -3.33
CA LYS A 141 11.02 -31.23 -3.57
C LYS A 141 11.89 -30.60 -2.49
N THR A 142 12.88 -31.35 -2.03
CA THR A 142 13.95 -30.84 -1.16
C THR A 142 14.98 -29.98 -1.92
N ALA A 143 14.96 -30.03 -3.25
CA ALA A 143 15.70 -29.12 -4.13
C ALA A 143 14.74 -28.10 -4.75
N THR A 144 15.24 -26.91 -5.08
CA THR A 144 14.47 -25.87 -5.77
C THR A 144 13.95 -26.38 -7.11
N GLN A 145 12.63 -26.30 -7.28
CA GLN A 145 11.95 -26.54 -8.53
C GLN A 145 11.70 -25.20 -9.24
N VAL A 146 11.97 -25.16 -10.54
CA VAL A 146 11.68 -24.01 -11.42
C VAL A 146 10.57 -24.41 -12.37
N LEU A 147 9.51 -23.60 -12.41
CA LEU A 147 8.31 -23.80 -13.22
C LEU A 147 8.12 -22.60 -14.16
N ILE A 148 8.06 -22.84 -15.47
CA ILE A 148 7.94 -21.80 -16.50
C ILE A 148 6.66 -22.05 -17.29
N GLY A 149 5.83 -21.02 -17.39
CA GLY A 149 4.51 -21.11 -17.99
C GLY A 149 4.40 -20.61 -19.42
N ASN A 150 5.19 -19.59 -19.83
CA ASN A 150 5.06 -18.89 -21.12
C ASN A 150 3.60 -18.60 -21.57
N GLY A 151 2.68 -18.36 -20.63
CA GLY A 151 1.25 -18.11 -20.88
C GLY A 151 0.35 -19.34 -20.83
N ALA A 152 0.89 -20.56 -20.65
CA ALA A 152 0.11 -21.77 -20.46
C ALA A 152 -0.79 -21.68 -19.23
N SER A 153 -1.95 -22.34 -19.32
CA SER A 153 -2.97 -22.33 -18.28
C SER A 153 -3.04 -23.63 -17.50
N ILE A 154 -3.14 -23.55 -16.17
CA ILE A 154 -3.60 -24.63 -15.30
C ILE A 154 -5.04 -24.28 -14.91
N LYS A 155 -5.98 -25.17 -15.18
CA LYS A 155 -7.42 -24.93 -15.00
C LYS A 155 -8.02 -25.88 -13.96
N ALA A 156 -8.76 -25.36 -13.00
CA ALA A 156 -9.43 -26.17 -11.99
C ALA A 156 -10.66 -26.91 -12.56
N GLY A 157 -10.64 -28.23 -12.51
CA GLY A 157 -11.73 -29.15 -12.86
C GLY A 157 -12.56 -29.64 -11.66
N ALA A 158 -12.12 -29.36 -10.43
CA ALA A 158 -12.82 -29.73 -9.21
C ALA A 158 -12.59 -28.70 -8.07
N LEU A 159 -13.29 -28.87 -6.94
CA LEU A 159 -13.15 -28.05 -5.73
C LEU A 159 -11.83 -28.37 -4.98
N THR A 160 -10.70 -27.90 -5.50
CA THR A 160 -9.37 -28.22 -4.98
C THR A 160 -8.46 -27.00 -4.98
N ASP A 161 -7.41 -27.03 -4.15
CA ASP A 161 -6.30 -26.08 -4.29
C ASP A 161 -5.49 -26.51 -5.52
N MET A 162 -5.05 -25.58 -6.37
CA MET A 162 -4.51 -25.96 -7.68
C MET A 162 -3.06 -26.46 -7.57
N MET A 163 -2.22 -25.76 -6.81
CA MET A 163 -0.80 -26.08 -6.66
C MET A 163 -0.29 -25.78 -5.24
N GLU A 164 0.54 -26.69 -4.71
CA GLU A 164 1.10 -26.59 -3.37
C GLU A 164 2.61 -26.77 -3.36
N PHE A 165 3.34 -25.86 -2.71
CA PHE A 165 4.81 -25.90 -2.58
C PHE A 165 5.23 -26.38 -1.20
N TYR A 166 6.16 -27.33 -1.13
CA TYR A 166 6.71 -27.87 0.11
C TYR A 166 8.25 -27.91 0.10
N TYR A 167 8.84 -27.81 1.28
CA TYR A 167 10.27 -28.04 1.56
C TYR A 167 11.23 -26.99 1.02
N ALA A 168 11.61 -27.00 -0.26
CA ALA A 168 12.54 -25.99 -0.77
C ALA A 168 11.81 -24.72 -1.24
N GLY A 169 12.54 -23.62 -1.40
CA GLY A 169 12.04 -22.45 -2.12
C GLY A 169 11.91 -22.78 -3.60
N HIS A 170 10.72 -22.64 -4.15
CA HIS A 170 10.40 -22.93 -5.55
C HIS A 170 10.07 -21.65 -6.31
N SER A 171 10.34 -21.61 -7.61
CA SER A 171 9.95 -20.50 -8.47
C SER A 171 8.93 -20.92 -9.50
N VAL A 172 7.92 -20.08 -9.70
CA VAL A 172 6.95 -20.23 -10.77
C VAL A 172 6.77 -18.90 -11.48
N SER A 173 6.83 -18.94 -12.81
CA SER A 173 6.63 -17.75 -13.61
C SER A 173 5.83 -17.95 -14.89
N GLY A 174 5.09 -16.92 -15.29
CA GLY A 174 4.39 -16.90 -16.58
C GLY A 174 3.25 -17.91 -16.71
N VAL A 175 2.76 -18.50 -15.61
CA VAL A 175 1.64 -19.47 -15.63
C VAL A 175 0.33 -18.73 -15.38
N VAL A 176 -0.72 -19.11 -16.11
CA VAL A 176 -2.10 -18.68 -15.84
C VAL A 176 -2.80 -19.74 -14.98
N PHE A 177 -3.22 -19.38 -13.78
CA PHE A 177 -4.05 -20.19 -12.91
C PHE A 177 -5.52 -19.77 -13.06
N ASP A 178 -6.29 -20.57 -13.79
CA ASP A 178 -7.74 -20.39 -13.94
C ASP A 178 -8.48 -21.24 -12.91
N GLY A 179 -9.01 -20.58 -11.88
CA GLY A 179 -9.84 -21.21 -10.87
C GLY A 179 -11.22 -21.64 -11.37
N ASN A 180 -11.56 -21.38 -12.64
CA ASN A 180 -12.75 -21.86 -13.35
C ASN A 180 -14.07 -21.59 -12.59
N ASN A 181 -14.12 -20.49 -11.82
CA ASN A 181 -15.25 -20.12 -10.95
C ASN A 181 -15.71 -21.27 -10.02
N GLN A 182 -14.78 -22.11 -9.58
CA GLN A 182 -15.08 -23.13 -8.57
C GLN A 182 -15.60 -22.47 -7.28
N GLY A 183 -16.35 -23.23 -6.46
CA GLY A 183 -16.89 -22.72 -5.20
C GLY A 183 -15.85 -22.56 -4.09
N ARG A 184 -14.68 -23.21 -4.23
CA ARG A 184 -13.59 -23.29 -3.26
C ARG A 184 -12.26 -23.56 -4.00
N GLY A 185 -11.15 -23.27 -3.33
CA GLY A 185 -9.79 -23.59 -3.80
C GLY A 185 -8.93 -22.34 -3.88
N VAL A 186 -7.65 -22.47 -3.53
CA VAL A 186 -6.62 -21.44 -3.80
C VAL A 186 -5.79 -21.85 -5.01
N ALA A 187 -5.22 -20.90 -5.74
CA ALA A 187 -4.40 -21.26 -6.90
C ALA A 187 -3.02 -21.77 -6.48
N ILE A 188 -2.25 -20.98 -5.72
CA ILE A 188 -0.96 -21.41 -5.17
C ILE A 188 -0.99 -21.31 -3.66
N ARG A 189 -0.60 -22.39 -3.00
CA ARG A 189 -0.36 -22.44 -1.56
C ARG A 189 1.09 -22.76 -1.25
N ILE A 190 1.80 -21.80 -0.68
CA ILE A 190 3.19 -21.94 -0.27
C ILE A 190 3.18 -22.34 1.21
N ARG A 191 3.48 -23.61 1.46
CA ARG A 191 3.46 -24.19 2.81
C ARG A 191 4.63 -23.66 3.62
N GLY A 192 4.48 -23.70 4.95
CA GLY A 192 5.48 -23.19 5.89
C GLY A 192 6.91 -23.71 5.71
N SER A 193 7.10 -24.88 5.09
CA SER A 193 8.42 -25.41 4.79
C SER A 193 9.08 -24.77 3.56
N ALA A 194 8.32 -24.25 2.59
CA ALA A 194 8.82 -23.77 1.30
C ALA A 194 9.27 -22.29 1.32
N ALA A 195 10.06 -21.91 2.33
CA ALA A 195 10.61 -20.56 2.47
C ALA A 195 11.49 -20.16 1.27
N GLY A 196 11.45 -18.88 0.89
CA GLY A 196 12.19 -18.34 -0.24
C GLY A 196 11.57 -18.60 -1.62
N SER A 197 10.35 -19.12 -1.68
CA SER A 197 9.64 -19.32 -2.96
C SER A 197 9.31 -17.99 -3.66
N SER A 198 9.18 -18.01 -4.98
CA SER A 198 8.80 -16.86 -5.79
C SER A 198 7.67 -17.18 -6.76
N VAL A 199 6.81 -16.18 -6.97
CA VAL A 199 5.68 -16.20 -7.89
C VAL A 199 5.77 -14.93 -8.73
N ASP A 200 6.13 -15.06 -9.99
CA ASP A 200 6.55 -13.94 -10.82
C ASP A 200 5.81 -13.94 -12.17
N GLU A 201 5.24 -12.82 -12.61
CA GLU A 201 4.60 -12.72 -13.94
C GLU A 201 3.47 -13.74 -14.19
N CYS A 202 2.86 -14.26 -13.13
CA CYS A 202 1.74 -15.20 -13.22
C CYS A 202 0.40 -14.46 -13.30
N ALA A 203 -0.62 -15.10 -13.86
CA ALA A 203 -2.00 -14.62 -13.82
C ALA A 203 -2.88 -15.55 -12.99
N PHE A 204 -3.80 -14.99 -12.22
CA PHE A 204 -4.76 -15.71 -11.38
C PHE A 204 -6.15 -15.20 -11.72
N VAL A 205 -7.01 -16.06 -12.24
CA VAL A 205 -8.32 -15.65 -12.77
C VAL A 205 -9.41 -16.54 -12.17
N ASN A 206 -10.50 -15.94 -11.71
CA ASN A 206 -11.69 -16.66 -11.21
C ASN A 206 -11.38 -17.67 -10.10
N VAL A 207 -10.38 -17.38 -9.26
CA VAL A 207 -10.00 -18.24 -8.14
C VAL A 207 -10.98 -18.01 -7.00
N ALA A 208 -11.58 -19.09 -6.50
CA ALA A 208 -12.57 -19.03 -5.45
C ALA A 208 -11.98 -18.40 -4.17
N GLY A 209 -10.86 -18.92 -3.69
CA GLY A 209 -10.07 -18.33 -2.60
C GLY A 209 -8.99 -17.40 -3.14
N SER A 210 -7.90 -17.30 -2.37
CA SER A 210 -6.72 -16.52 -2.76
C SER A 210 -6.06 -17.05 -4.03
N GLY A 211 -5.53 -16.14 -4.85
CA GLY A 211 -4.61 -16.51 -5.92
C GLY A 211 -3.32 -17.08 -5.32
N VAL A 212 -2.76 -16.41 -4.31
CA VAL A 212 -1.58 -16.90 -3.59
C VAL A 212 -1.82 -16.86 -2.08
N VAL A 213 -1.49 -17.95 -1.40
CA VAL A 213 -1.42 -18.06 0.06
C VAL A 213 0.02 -18.37 0.47
N VAL A 214 0.58 -17.55 1.35
CA VAL A 214 1.86 -17.80 2.02
C VAL A 214 1.57 -18.13 3.48
N GLU A 215 1.75 -19.39 3.86
CA GLU A 215 1.46 -19.87 5.21
C GLU A 215 2.57 -19.51 6.20
N TYR A 216 2.24 -19.57 7.50
CA TYR A 216 3.22 -19.37 8.56
C TYR A 216 4.47 -20.26 8.37
N GLY A 217 5.66 -19.66 8.50
CA GLY A 217 6.95 -20.31 8.30
C GLY A 217 7.54 -20.14 6.89
N ALA A 218 6.72 -19.86 5.87
CA ALA A 218 7.14 -19.65 4.49
C ALA A 218 7.78 -18.27 4.29
N ASN A 219 8.84 -17.98 5.03
CA ASN A 219 9.47 -16.67 5.07
C ASN A 219 10.15 -16.33 3.74
N ARG A 220 10.38 -15.04 3.50
CA ARG A 220 11.13 -14.53 2.32
C ARG A 220 10.49 -14.86 0.96
N VAL A 221 9.17 -15.06 0.93
CA VAL A 221 8.44 -15.27 -0.32
C VAL A 221 8.27 -13.96 -1.09
N ARG A 222 8.37 -14.01 -2.42
CA ARG A 222 8.17 -12.87 -3.30
C ARG A 222 7.01 -13.14 -4.27
N ILE A 223 6.10 -12.18 -4.39
CA ILE A 223 4.98 -12.19 -5.32
C ILE A 223 5.09 -10.91 -6.14
N THR A 224 5.54 -11.02 -7.40
CA THR A 224 5.89 -9.86 -8.22
C THR A 224 5.31 -9.89 -9.63
N ASN A 225 4.95 -8.71 -10.15
CA ASN A 225 4.48 -8.53 -11.53
C ASN A 225 3.30 -9.47 -11.91
N CYS A 226 2.52 -9.93 -10.94
CA CYS A 226 1.41 -10.85 -11.17
C CYS A 226 0.12 -10.09 -11.41
N ARG A 227 -0.82 -10.73 -12.11
CA ARG A 227 -2.17 -10.24 -12.34
C ARG A 227 -3.20 -11.13 -11.66
N PHE A 228 -3.93 -10.59 -10.70
CA PHE A 228 -5.06 -11.23 -10.05
C PHE A 228 -6.34 -10.61 -10.58
N ARG A 229 -7.30 -11.43 -11.01
CA ARG A 229 -8.62 -10.97 -11.42
C ARG A 229 -9.68 -11.86 -10.79
N ARG A 230 -10.59 -11.23 -10.04
CA ARG A 230 -11.75 -11.91 -9.46
C ARG A 230 -11.35 -13.08 -8.54
N CYS A 231 -10.29 -12.90 -7.75
CA CYS A 231 -9.86 -13.83 -6.71
C CYS A 231 -10.58 -13.56 -5.37
N GLY A 232 -10.86 -14.61 -4.61
CA GLY A 232 -11.45 -14.54 -3.27
C GLY A 232 -12.99 -14.48 -3.22
N HIS A 233 -13.67 -14.83 -4.33
CA HIS A 233 -15.14 -14.72 -4.50
C HIS A 233 -15.92 -16.02 -4.22
N GLY A 234 -15.27 -17.06 -3.74
CA GLY A 234 -15.88 -18.37 -3.52
C GLY A 234 -17.01 -18.31 -2.50
N THR A 235 -18.23 -18.61 -2.94
CA THR A 235 -19.44 -18.64 -2.09
C THR A 235 -19.43 -19.80 -1.09
N ALA A 236 -18.65 -20.86 -1.38
CA ALA A 236 -18.51 -22.03 -0.52
C ALA A 236 -17.24 -22.00 0.35
N ILE A 237 -16.57 -20.86 0.50
CA ILE A 237 -15.51 -20.70 1.50
C ILE A 237 -16.16 -20.68 2.89
N PRO A 238 -15.89 -21.68 3.75
CA PRO A 238 -16.47 -21.76 5.08
C PRO A 238 -16.17 -20.52 5.91
N GLU A 239 -17.03 -20.18 6.85
CA GLU A 239 -16.86 -19.01 7.73
C GLU A 239 -15.52 -19.04 8.49
N GLY A 240 -15.10 -20.22 8.97
CA GLY A 240 -13.78 -20.40 9.60
C GLY A 240 -12.57 -20.23 8.66
N GLN A 241 -12.80 -20.11 7.35
CA GLN A 241 -11.79 -19.84 6.32
C GLN A 241 -12.05 -18.51 5.61
N ALA A 242 -12.84 -17.60 6.19
CA ALA A 242 -13.14 -16.29 5.62
C ALA A 242 -11.88 -15.50 5.23
N ASN A 243 -10.74 -15.78 5.88
CA ASN A 243 -9.45 -15.20 5.54
C ASN A 243 -8.94 -15.58 4.15
N LEU A 244 -9.52 -16.54 3.44
CA LEU A 244 -9.15 -16.88 2.06
C LEU A 244 -9.90 -16.02 1.03
N ARG A 245 -10.76 -15.08 1.46
CA ARG A 245 -11.54 -14.19 0.59
C ARG A 245 -10.75 -12.95 0.14
N ASN A 246 -9.49 -13.14 -0.24
CA ASN A 246 -8.60 -12.08 -0.75
C ASN A 246 -7.92 -12.51 -2.04
N SER A 247 -7.11 -11.65 -2.64
CA SER A 247 -6.27 -12.03 -3.79
C SER A 247 -4.95 -12.65 -3.34
N VAL A 248 -4.35 -12.07 -2.29
CA VAL A 248 -3.09 -12.54 -1.72
C VAL A 248 -3.20 -12.58 -0.20
N LEU A 249 -2.85 -13.72 0.40
CA LEU A 249 -2.68 -13.86 1.85
C LEU A 249 -1.21 -14.10 2.18
N VAL A 250 -0.69 -13.38 3.17
CA VAL A 250 0.67 -13.54 3.70
C VAL A 250 0.64 -13.67 5.22
N ALA A 251 1.08 -14.82 5.72
CA ALA A 251 1.20 -15.16 7.14
C ALA A 251 2.65 -15.41 7.60
N ALA A 252 3.64 -14.97 6.82
CA ALA A 252 5.06 -15.20 7.08
C ALA A 252 5.89 -13.90 7.02
N ASP A 253 7.10 -13.95 7.58
CA ASP A 253 8.00 -12.81 7.69
C ASP A 253 8.81 -12.59 6.42
N HIS A 254 9.36 -11.38 6.28
CA HIS A 254 10.28 -11.00 5.20
C HIS A 254 9.70 -11.17 3.78
N CYS A 255 8.38 -11.24 3.65
CA CYS A 255 7.72 -11.47 2.37
C CYS A 255 7.53 -10.15 1.60
N SER A 256 7.36 -10.24 0.28
CA SER A 256 7.17 -9.07 -0.58
C SER A 256 6.03 -9.27 -1.57
N VAL A 257 5.13 -8.29 -1.65
CA VAL A 257 4.03 -8.21 -2.64
C VAL A 257 4.25 -6.93 -3.45
N LEU A 258 4.85 -7.07 -4.64
CA LEU A 258 5.40 -5.95 -5.40
C LEU A 258 4.82 -5.85 -6.81
N ASP A 259 4.43 -4.64 -7.20
CA ASP A 259 4.17 -4.29 -8.60
C ASP A 259 3.11 -5.21 -9.27
N ASN A 260 2.10 -5.62 -8.50
CA ASN A 260 1.02 -6.51 -8.97
C ASN A 260 -0.25 -5.74 -9.35
N GLU A 261 -1.04 -6.30 -10.26
CA GLU A 261 -2.40 -5.86 -10.56
C GLU A 261 -3.41 -6.78 -9.88
N LEU A 262 -4.11 -6.27 -8.87
CA LEU A 262 -5.16 -6.96 -8.13
C LEU A 262 -6.50 -6.32 -8.51
N LEU A 263 -7.20 -6.93 -9.47
CA LEU A 263 -8.40 -6.37 -10.09
C LEU A 263 -9.66 -7.13 -9.67
N GLU A 264 -10.74 -6.38 -9.47
CA GLU A 264 -12.06 -6.94 -9.15
C GLU A 264 -11.99 -7.86 -7.91
N CYS A 265 -11.18 -7.48 -6.93
CA CYS A 265 -10.92 -8.27 -5.73
C CYS A 265 -12.13 -8.24 -4.79
N MET A 266 -12.30 -9.30 -4.00
CA MET A 266 -13.16 -9.22 -2.82
C MET A 266 -12.44 -8.45 -1.70
N TRP A 267 -11.29 -8.96 -1.26
CA TRP A 267 -10.28 -8.23 -0.47
C TRP A 267 -8.97 -8.21 -1.26
N GLY A 268 -8.15 -7.17 -1.10
CA GLY A 268 -6.90 -7.08 -1.86
C GLY A 268 -5.80 -7.98 -1.28
N VAL A 269 -4.92 -7.40 -0.47
CA VAL A 269 -3.80 -8.10 0.17
C VAL A 269 -4.07 -8.24 1.67
N TYR A 270 -3.91 -9.45 2.20
CA TYR A 270 -4.11 -9.75 3.60
C TYR A 270 -2.81 -10.20 4.28
N PHE A 271 -2.24 -9.33 5.10
CA PHE A 271 -1.14 -9.60 6.01
C PHE A 271 -1.69 -10.03 7.37
N ARG A 272 -1.57 -11.31 7.73
CA ARG A 272 -2.17 -11.84 8.96
C ARG A 272 -1.32 -12.91 9.61
N ALA A 273 -0.96 -12.67 10.86
CA ALA A 273 -0.41 -13.72 11.71
C ALA A 273 -1.47 -14.74 12.11
N GLU A 274 -1.08 -16.02 12.14
CA GLU A 274 -1.90 -17.12 12.66
C GLU A 274 -1.98 -17.11 14.20
N ASN A 275 -1.08 -16.38 14.86
CA ASN A 275 -0.97 -16.26 16.31
C ASN A 275 -0.77 -14.77 16.72
N ASP A 276 -0.74 -14.50 18.02
CA ASP A 276 -0.55 -13.14 18.55
C ASP A 276 0.90 -12.63 18.38
N THR A 277 1.82 -13.47 17.88
CA THR A 277 3.21 -13.08 17.66
C THR A 277 3.38 -12.21 16.43
N GLY A 278 2.35 -11.91 15.65
CA GLY A 278 2.36 -11.00 14.49
C GLY A 278 3.29 -11.41 13.34
N ILE A 279 3.37 -10.58 12.28
CA ILE A 279 4.28 -10.81 11.14
C ILE A 279 5.20 -9.61 10.93
N SER A 280 6.42 -9.83 10.48
CA SER A 280 7.47 -8.80 10.45
C SER A 280 8.19 -8.67 9.11
N PHE A 281 8.74 -7.48 8.87
CA PHE A 281 9.66 -7.18 7.77
C PHE A 281 9.11 -7.42 6.36
N TYR A 282 7.80 -7.37 6.17
CA TYR A 282 7.21 -7.48 4.84
C TYR A 282 7.15 -6.13 4.11
N THR A 283 7.06 -6.19 2.79
CA THR A 283 6.88 -5.02 1.92
C THR A 283 5.70 -5.22 0.99
N CYS A 284 4.75 -4.28 0.99
CA CYS A 284 3.67 -4.21 0.01
C CYS A 284 3.81 -2.91 -0.78
N ARG A 285 4.24 -3.00 -2.05
CA ARG A 285 4.60 -1.80 -2.81
C ARG A 285 4.22 -1.84 -4.28
N GLY A 286 3.80 -0.69 -4.82
CA GLY A 286 3.60 -0.51 -6.27
C GLY A 286 2.40 -1.26 -6.84
N ASN A 287 1.53 -1.80 -5.99
CA ASN A 287 0.39 -2.59 -6.45
C ASN A 287 -0.78 -1.69 -6.85
N THR A 288 -1.52 -2.10 -7.86
CA THR A 288 -2.84 -1.54 -8.19
C THR A 288 -3.92 -2.49 -7.70
N ILE A 289 -4.74 -2.06 -6.75
CA ILE A 289 -5.70 -2.89 -6.02
C ILE A 289 -7.10 -2.28 -6.17
N THR A 290 -8.02 -3.00 -6.81
CA THR A 290 -9.40 -2.53 -7.03
C THR A 290 -10.40 -3.55 -6.55
N CYS A 291 -11.45 -3.09 -5.88
CA CYS A 291 -12.57 -3.93 -5.52
C CYS A 291 -13.57 -4.06 -6.69
N LEU A 292 -14.43 -5.08 -6.66
CA LEU A 292 -15.57 -5.22 -7.55
C LEU A 292 -16.66 -4.19 -7.21
N SER A 293 -17.49 -3.78 -8.18
CA SER A 293 -18.77 -3.10 -7.87
C SER A 293 -19.67 -4.05 -7.07
N ASP A 294 -20.27 -3.58 -5.98
CA ASP A 294 -21.00 -4.38 -4.97
C ASP A 294 -20.10 -5.10 -3.95
N THR A 295 -19.21 -4.32 -3.36
CA THR A 295 -18.31 -4.72 -2.27
C THR A 295 -19.03 -5.32 -1.06
N LEU A 296 -18.51 -6.42 -0.52
CA LEU A 296 -18.94 -6.91 0.79
C LEU A 296 -18.67 -5.87 1.89
N ALA A 297 -19.58 -5.80 2.85
CA ALA A 297 -19.36 -5.08 4.10
C ALA A 297 -18.06 -5.61 4.77
N GLY A 298 -17.17 -4.71 5.15
CA GLY A 298 -15.88 -5.05 5.75
C GLY A 298 -14.75 -5.40 4.76
N SER A 299 -14.98 -5.30 3.44
CA SER A 299 -13.91 -5.49 2.46
C SER A 299 -12.86 -4.39 2.54
N GLN A 300 -11.58 -4.80 2.55
CA GLN A 300 -10.42 -3.93 2.72
C GLN A 300 -9.42 -4.10 1.58
N GLY A 301 -8.72 -3.02 1.22
CA GLY A 301 -7.71 -3.04 0.17
C GLY A 301 -6.43 -3.75 0.62
N ILE A 302 -5.82 -3.25 1.68
CA ILE A 302 -4.71 -3.91 2.37
C ILE A 302 -5.10 -4.07 3.83
N SER A 303 -5.28 -5.31 4.26
CA SER A 303 -5.57 -5.64 5.66
C SER A 303 -4.29 -6.12 6.34
N ASN A 304 -3.98 -5.53 7.48
CA ASN A 304 -2.78 -5.83 8.25
C ASN A 304 -3.12 -6.04 9.72
N ARG A 305 -3.01 -7.30 10.14
CA ARG A 305 -3.24 -7.74 11.52
C ARG A 305 -1.92 -8.07 12.19
N LEU A 306 -1.57 -7.31 13.22
CA LEU A 306 -0.35 -7.48 14.02
C LEU A 306 0.96 -7.38 13.22
N GLY A 307 0.99 -6.56 12.17
CA GLY A 307 2.19 -6.32 11.38
C GLY A 307 3.25 -5.52 12.12
N ARG A 308 4.53 -5.86 11.92
CA ARG A 308 5.67 -5.20 12.56
C ARG A 308 6.81 -4.86 11.60
N ASN A 309 7.52 -3.76 11.85
CA ASN A 309 8.75 -3.41 11.13
C ASN A 309 8.58 -3.43 9.59
N SER A 310 7.42 -3.05 9.09
CA SER A 310 6.99 -3.34 7.71
C SER A 310 6.52 -2.08 6.98
N ARG A 311 6.40 -2.21 5.65
CA ARG A 311 6.15 -1.06 4.77
C ARG A 311 4.99 -1.31 3.81
N ILE A 312 4.11 -0.32 3.68
CA ILE A 312 3.03 -0.27 2.70
C ILE A 312 3.22 1.02 1.88
N GLN A 313 3.69 0.90 0.64
CA GLN A 313 4.23 2.05 -0.10
C GLN A 313 3.74 2.13 -1.54
N ASP A 314 3.43 3.33 -2.03
CA ASP A 314 3.22 3.58 -3.46
C ASP A 314 2.14 2.70 -4.11
N ASN A 315 1.13 2.27 -3.35
CA ASN A 315 0.02 1.46 -3.87
C ASN A 315 -1.14 2.37 -4.32
N THR A 316 -1.89 1.92 -5.34
CA THR A 316 -3.17 2.53 -5.73
C THR A 316 -4.31 1.62 -5.28
N ILE A 317 -5.22 2.12 -4.44
CA ILE A 317 -6.29 1.32 -3.81
C ILE A 317 -7.65 1.97 -4.07
N VAL A 318 -8.58 1.26 -4.70
CA VAL A 318 -9.85 1.86 -5.15
C VAL A 318 -11.05 0.98 -4.83
N GLY A 319 -12.11 1.60 -4.31
CA GLY A 319 -13.47 1.06 -4.37
C GLY A 319 -13.85 0.09 -3.25
N PHE A 320 -13.03 -0.06 -2.20
CA PHE A 320 -13.38 -0.88 -1.04
C PHE A 320 -14.42 -0.20 -0.14
N ASN A 321 -15.29 -0.96 0.51
CA ASN A 321 -16.34 -0.39 1.38
C ASN A 321 -15.80 0.04 2.75
N ASP A 322 -14.83 -0.73 3.27
CA ASP A 322 -14.20 -0.46 4.56
C ASP A 322 -12.88 0.29 4.37
N ASN A 323 -11.92 0.09 5.26
CA ASN A 323 -10.62 0.76 5.22
C ASN A 323 -9.83 0.39 3.96
N SER A 324 -9.25 1.39 3.30
CA SER A 324 -8.31 1.14 2.19
C SER A 324 -7.05 0.45 2.69
N ILE A 325 -6.50 0.94 3.81
CA ILE A 325 -5.41 0.30 4.56
C ILE A 325 -5.84 0.16 6.01
N ASP A 326 -5.90 -1.07 6.49
CA ASP A 326 -6.31 -1.43 7.85
C ASP A 326 -5.12 -1.91 8.66
N CYS A 327 -4.78 -1.23 9.75
CA CYS A 327 -3.72 -1.63 10.67
C CYS A 327 -4.30 -1.90 12.06
N TRP A 328 -4.63 -3.17 12.30
CA TRP A 328 -5.12 -3.67 13.58
C TRP A 328 -3.95 -4.19 14.40
N GLY A 329 -3.61 -3.50 15.50
CA GLY A 329 -2.55 -3.93 16.43
C GLY A 329 -1.13 -3.90 15.87
N CYS A 330 -0.82 -2.94 15.00
CA CYS A 330 0.45 -2.92 14.27
C CYS A 330 1.52 -2.10 14.99
N ASN A 331 2.80 -2.42 14.76
CA ASN A 331 3.93 -1.74 15.38
C ASN A 331 5.06 -1.42 14.40
N ASN A 332 5.72 -0.27 14.53
CA ASN A 332 6.86 0.10 13.68
C ASN A 332 6.54 -0.01 12.17
N MET A 333 5.46 0.66 11.75
CA MET A 333 4.96 0.62 10.37
C MET A 333 5.26 1.92 9.63
N THR A 334 5.58 1.81 8.34
CA THR A 334 5.69 2.95 7.42
C THR A 334 4.66 2.82 6.30
N ILE A 335 3.75 3.78 6.20
CA ILE A 335 2.65 3.82 5.23
C ILE A 335 2.80 5.09 4.40
N THR A 336 3.34 4.99 3.17
CA THR A 336 3.78 6.18 2.41
C THR A 336 3.46 6.16 0.93
N GLY A 337 3.17 7.32 0.35
CA GLY A 337 3.02 7.45 -1.12
C GLY A 337 1.81 6.73 -1.71
N ASN A 338 0.91 6.18 -0.89
CA ASN A 338 -0.26 5.46 -1.36
C ASN A 338 -1.33 6.43 -1.86
N ILE A 339 -2.09 6.02 -2.86
CA ILE A 339 -3.23 6.74 -3.41
C ILE A 339 -4.47 5.89 -3.15
N THR A 340 -5.46 6.42 -2.43
CA THR A 340 -6.72 5.72 -2.19
C THR A 340 -7.93 6.50 -2.69
N SER A 341 -8.98 5.79 -3.09
CA SER A 341 -10.24 6.39 -3.52
C SER A 341 -11.45 5.63 -2.97
N GLY A 342 -12.31 6.35 -2.25
CA GLY A 342 -13.48 5.80 -1.56
C GLY A 342 -13.13 5.15 -0.20
N GLY A 343 -14.05 4.32 0.28
CA GLY A 343 -13.92 3.57 1.53
C GLY A 343 -14.20 4.36 2.79
N LYS A 344 -14.18 3.64 3.91
CA LYS A 344 -14.39 4.20 5.25
C LYS A 344 -13.23 5.11 5.63
N ASP A 345 -12.03 4.54 5.74
CA ASP A 345 -10.84 5.29 6.08
C ASP A 345 -9.77 5.09 5.00
N GLY A 346 -9.02 6.14 4.65
CA GLY A 346 -7.83 5.99 3.81
C GLY A 346 -6.78 5.12 4.52
N VAL A 347 -6.49 5.45 5.78
CA VAL A 347 -5.74 4.59 6.70
C VAL A 347 -6.46 4.51 8.04
N PHE A 348 -6.62 3.29 8.54
CA PHE A 348 -7.08 3.00 9.89
C PHE A 348 -5.94 2.46 10.76
N ILE A 349 -5.79 2.99 11.97
CA ILE A 349 -4.86 2.50 12.99
C ILE A 349 -5.63 2.22 14.28
N GLY A 350 -5.41 1.04 14.85
CA GLY A 350 -5.65 0.78 16.25
C GLY A 350 -6.60 -0.38 16.51
N ASP A 351 -7.68 -0.08 17.22
CA ASP A 351 -8.52 -1.02 17.99
C ASP A 351 -7.80 -1.67 19.17
N VAL A 352 -6.66 -2.30 18.90
CA VAL A 352 -5.77 -2.89 19.90
C VAL A 352 -4.40 -2.23 19.86
N ASN A 353 -3.52 -2.61 20.79
CA ASN A 353 -2.18 -2.06 20.96
C ASN A 353 -1.44 -1.79 19.64
N SER A 354 -1.24 -0.51 19.32
CA SER A 354 -0.59 -0.08 18.08
C SER A 354 0.40 1.04 18.36
N SER A 355 1.60 0.98 17.77
CA SER A 355 2.61 1.99 18.09
C SER A 355 3.70 2.21 17.06
N SER A 356 4.34 3.38 17.10
CA SER A 356 5.45 3.75 16.21
C SER A 356 5.05 3.64 14.73
N ILE A 357 3.97 4.32 14.33
CA ILE A 357 3.43 4.23 12.97
C ILE A 357 3.57 5.58 12.28
N THR A 358 4.13 5.59 11.07
CA THR A 358 4.23 6.78 10.23
C THR A 358 3.33 6.64 9.00
N ILE A 359 2.45 7.62 8.81
CA ILE A 359 1.57 7.77 7.66
C ILE A 359 1.97 9.06 6.94
N ALA A 360 2.72 8.94 5.83
CA ALA A 360 3.30 10.12 5.19
C ALA A 360 3.19 10.19 3.67
N GLY A 361 2.88 11.38 3.14
CA GLY A 361 2.89 11.62 1.69
C GLY A 361 1.82 10.86 0.91
N ASN A 362 0.72 10.45 1.56
CA ASN A 362 -0.37 9.72 0.90
C ASN A 362 -1.43 10.69 0.33
N VAL A 363 -2.19 10.23 -0.66
CA VAL A 363 -3.31 10.97 -1.26
C VAL A 363 -4.60 10.19 -1.07
N PHE A 364 -5.54 10.76 -0.32
CA PHE A 364 -6.83 10.17 0.00
C PHE A 364 -7.95 10.94 -0.72
N ARG A 365 -8.72 10.25 -1.58
CA ARG A 365 -9.80 10.85 -2.37
C ARG A 365 -11.15 10.29 -1.96
N ALA A 366 -12.05 11.15 -1.53
CA ALA A 366 -13.41 10.81 -1.13
C ALA A 366 -13.56 9.63 -0.13
N PRO A 367 -12.70 9.48 0.90
CA PRO A 367 -13.00 8.52 1.97
C PRO A 367 -14.10 9.05 2.90
N GLN A 368 -14.56 8.29 3.89
CA GLN A 368 -15.27 8.92 5.00
C GLN A 368 -14.30 9.76 5.85
N ARG A 369 -13.11 9.22 6.14
CA ARG A 369 -11.99 9.94 6.76
C ARG A 369 -10.68 9.64 6.05
N GLY A 370 -9.79 10.65 5.96
CA GLY A 370 -8.45 10.42 5.44
C GLY A 370 -7.66 9.45 6.31
N VAL A 371 -7.53 9.78 7.60
CA VAL A 371 -6.87 8.92 8.59
C VAL A 371 -7.75 8.81 9.84
N ARG A 372 -7.87 7.59 10.37
CA ARG A 372 -8.49 7.32 11.66
C ARG A 372 -7.52 6.58 12.58
N VAL A 373 -7.27 7.15 13.77
CA VAL A 373 -6.47 6.54 14.84
C VAL A 373 -7.36 6.38 16.08
N VAL A 374 -7.61 5.16 16.53
CA VAL A 374 -8.51 4.92 17.67
C VAL A 374 -8.04 3.76 18.53
N THR A 375 -8.37 3.81 19.81
CA THR A 375 -8.49 2.61 20.63
C THR A 375 -9.92 2.08 20.48
N ALA A 376 -10.11 0.77 20.37
CA ALA A 376 -11.45 0.21 20.24
C ALA A 376 -12.27 0.53 21.48
N GLY A 377 -13.60 0.56 21.31
CA GLY A 377 -14.54 0.69 22.40
C GLY A 377 -14.57 -0.52 23.33
N THR A 378 -15.71 -0.74 23.98
CA THR A 378 -15.92 -1.64 25.16
C THR A 378 -15.49 -3.10 25.01
N VAL A 379 -15.07 -3.54 23.81
CA VAL A 379 -14.62 -4.91 23.53
C VAL A 379 -13.20 -5.16 24.02
N TYR A 380 -12.32 -4.15 23.95
CA TYR A 380 -10.92 -4.28 24.34
C TYR A 380 -10.59 -3.23 25.41
N THR A 381 -10.16 -3.69 26.58
CA THR A 381 -9.73 -2.82 27.68
C THR A 381 -8.21 -2.78 27.78
N ASN A 382 -7.68 -1.73 28.41
CA ASN A 382 -6.24 -1.53 28.63
C ASN A 382 -5.42 -1.52 27.32
N GLN A 383 -6.00 -0.98 26.25
CA GLN A 383 -5.30 -0.81 24.98
C GLN A 383 -4.53 0.51 24.95
N LEU A 384 -3.36 0.49 24.30
CA LEU A 384 -2.49 1.63 24.10
C LEU A 384 -2.25 1.88 22.61
N VAL A 385 -2.66 3.04 22.13
CA VAL A 385 -2.25 3.55 20.81
C VAL A 385 -1.31 4.73 21.01
N ILE A 386 -0.04 4.60 20.59
CA ILE A 386 1.00 5.60 20.88
C ILE A 386 2.02 5.81 19.77
N GLY A 387 2.49 7.05 19.60
CA GLY A 387 3.60 7.34 18.67
C GLY A 387 3.18 7.19 17.22
N VAL A 388 2.00 7.73 16.88
CA VAL A 388 1.49 7.76 15.51
C VAL A 388 1.77 9.13 14.89
N THR A 389 2.44 9.15 13.74
CA THR A 389 2.73 10.37 12.98
C THR A 389 1.96 10.37 11.68
N VAL A 390 1.15 11.40 11.45
CA VAL A 390 0.38 11.64 10.22
C VAL A 390 0.90 12.92 9.59
N THR A 391 1.67 12.83 8.50
CA THR A 391 2.35 14.00 7.94
C THR A 391 2.40 14.11 6.42
N GLY A 392 2.30 15.33 5.88
CA GLY A 392 2.45 15.56 4.44
C GLY A 392 1.40 14.85 3.58
N ASN A 393 0.25 14.47 4.13
CA ASN A 393 -0.80 13.79 3.38
C ASN A 393 -1.76 14.80 2.76
N THR A 394 -2.38 14.43 1.64
CA THR A 394 -3.49 15.17 1.04
C THR A 394 -4.79 14.40 1.25
N VAL A 395 -5.80 15.04 1.84
CA VAL A 395 -7.16 14.49 1.96
C VAL A 395 -8.11 15.37 1.18
N SER A 396 -8.93 14.78 0.31
CA SER A 396 -9.85 15.54 -0.54
C SER A 396 -11.26 14.94 -0.53
N ASN A 397 -12.27 15.80 -0.33
CA ASN A 397 -13.69 15.47 -0.29
C ASN A 397 -14.09 14.35 0.71
N PRO A 398 -13.55 14.29 1.94
CA PRO A 398 -13.98 13.29 2.90
C PRO A 398 -15.44 13.51 3.31
N SER A 399 -16.24 12.45 3.44
CA SER A 399 -17.67 12.60 3.79
C SER A 399 -17.95 12.81 5.28
N ILE A 400 -16.98 12.51 6.16
CA ILE A 400 -17.07 12.77 7.62
C ILE A 400 -16.02 13.79 8.06
N GLY A 401 -14.75 13.61 7.72
CA GLY A 401 -13.71 14.58 8.12
C GLY A 401 -12.31 14.23 7.65
N GLY A 402 -11.36 15.14 7.83
CA GLY A 402 -9.98 14.94 7.37
C GLY A 402 -9.25 13.86 8.17
N ILE A 403 -8.93 14.15 9.42
CA ILE A 403 -8.19 13.26 10.32
C ILE A 403 -8.95 13.14 11.64
N TYR A 404 -9.18 11.91 12.09
CA TYR A 404 -9.81 11.61 13.38
C TYR A 404 -8.86 10.84 14.29
N VAL A 405 -8.76 11.30 15.52
CA VAL A 405 -8.02 10.65 16.61
C VAL A 405 -8.97 10.56 17.79
N GLY A 406 -9.25 9.36 18.30
CA GLY A 406 -10.23 9.24 19.38
C GLY A 406 -10.10 8.01 20.25
N GLU A 407 -10.17 8.25 21.55
CA GLU A 407 -10.35 7.24 22.60
C GLU A 407 -11.85 7.25 23.00
N THR A 408 -12.44 6.08 23.33
CA THR A 408 -13.90 5.94 23.54
C THR A 408 -14.30 5.26 24.86
N THR A 409 -13.35 4.93 25.74
CA THR A 409 -13.46 4.03 26.89
C THR A 409 -12.38 4.31 27.97
N SER A 410 -11.85 3.28 28.64
CA SER A 410 -10.75 3.36 29.61
C SER A 410 -9.40 2.99 28.97
N ASN A 411 -9.20 3.33 27.71
CA ASN A 411 -7.99 3.04 26.96
C ASN A 411 -7.08 4.28 26.90
N GLN A 412 -5.84 4.11 26.43
CA GLN A 412 -4.88 5.21 26.34
C GLN A 412 -4.54 5.51 24.88
N LEU A 413 -4.66 6.79 24.53
CA LEU A 413 -4.25 7.31 23.23
C LEU A 413 -3.34 8.52 23.45
N SER A 414 -2.06 8.39 23.08
CA SER A 414 -1.03 9.37 23.43
C SER A 414 0.00 9.56 22.32
N GLY A 415 0.73 10.67 22.32
CA GLY A 415 1.88 10.86 21.44
C GLY A 415 1.53 10.84 19.95
N VAL A 416 0.37 11.38 19.56
CA VAL A 416 -0.03 11.50 18.16
C VAL A 416 0.42 12.83 17.59
N THR A 417 1.12 12.80 16.46
CA THR A 417 1.57 13.99 15.72
C THR A 417 0.83 14.09 14.39
N ILE A 418 0.14 15.20 14.14
CA ILE A 418 -0.54 15.51 12.90
C ILE A 418 0.10 16.77 12.31
N ALA A 419 0.96 16.60 11.31
CA ALA A 419 1.83 17.69 10.83
C ALA A 419 1.81 17.91 9.32
N ASP A 420 1.71 19.16 8.87
CA ASP A 420 1.93 19.53 7.47
C ASP A 420 1.03 18.81 6.45
N ASN A 421 -0.20 18.46 6.85
CA ASN A 421 -1.18 17.86 5.94
C ASN A 421 -1.98 18.93 5.20
N ASP A 422 -2.45 18.59 4.00
CA ASP A 422 -3.35 19.40 3.19
C ASP A 422 -4.75 18.77 3.14
N LEU A 423 -5.73 19.42 3.79
CA LEU A 423 -7.07 18.87 4.05
C LEU A 423 -8.13 19.69 3.30
N HIS A 424 -8.49 19.22 2.10
CA HIS A 424 -9.50 19.81 1.23
C HIS A 424 -10.86 19.18 1.54
N ILE A 425 -11.52 19.66 2.60
CA ILE A 425 -12.77 19.07 3.10
C ILE A 425 -13.95 19.33 2.17
N ALA A 426 -13.91 20.47 1.45
CA ALA A 426 -14.83 20.80 0.36
C ALA A 426 -16.33 20.73 0.73
N ARG A 427 -16.69 21.13 1.96
CA ARG A 427 -18.07 21.16 2.50
C ARG A 427 -18.74 19.78 2.65
N ALA A 428 -17.99 18.69 2.47
CA ALA A 428 -18.51 17.33 2.64
C ALA A 428 -18.40 16.87 4.11
N GLY A 429 -17.21 16.98 4.69
CA GLY A 429 -16.92 16.55 6.06
C GLY A 429 -17.19 17.64 7.11
N ASP A 430 -17.56 17.18 8.31
CA ASP A 430 -17.84 18.01 9.48
C ASP A 430 -16.59 18.71 10.01
N TYR A 431 -15.41 18.08 9.95
CA TYR A 431 -14.18 18.63 10.52
C TYR A 431 -12.95 18.45 9.65
N GLY A 432 -11.96 19.34 9.83
CA GLY A 432 -10.60 19.11 9.33
C GLY A 432 -9.89 18.06 10.16
N ILE A 433 -9.67 18.38 11.45
CA ILE A 433 -9.01 17.49 12.42
C ILE A 433 -9.85 17.42 13.69
N HIS A 434 -10.08 16.22 14.22
CA HIS A 434 -10.80 16.01 15.46
C HIS A 434 -10.03 15.06 16.37
N VAL A 435 -9.72 15.53 17.58
CA VAL A 435 -9.00 14.78 18.60
C VAL A 435 -9.85 14.66 19.86
N VAL A 436 -10.11 13.42 20.29
CA VAL A 436 -10.97 13.09 21.43
C VAL A 436 -10.18 12.28 22.46
N ASN A 437 -10.15 12.74 23.71
CA ASN A 437 -9.56 12.02 24.85
C ASN A 437 -8.10 11.58 24.62
N ALA A 438 -7.35 12.33 23.81
CA ALA A 438 -5.94 12.07 23.55
C ALA A 438 -5.06 12.96 24.43
N GLU A 439 -3.87 12.46 24.77
CA GLU A 439 -2.89 13.20 25.54
C GLU A 439 -1.53 13.38 24.83
N CYS A 440 -0.73 14.33 25.29
CA CYS A 440 0.67 14.52 24.87
C CYS A 440 0.84 14.54 23.34
N SER A 441 -0.06 15.24 22.64
CA SER A 441 -0.20 15.17 21.17
C SER A 441 0.00 16.54 20.52
N ARG A 442 0.27 16.54 19.21
CA ARG A 442 0.62 17.75 18.46
C ARG A 442 -0.11 17.84 17.13
N ILE A 443 -0.65 19.02 16.83
CA ILE A 443 -1.30 19.37 15.56
C ILE A 443 -0.62 20.62 15.01
N ALA A 444 0.23 20.46 13.99
CA ALA A 444 1.07 21.57 13.52
C ALA A 444 1.14 21.74 12.00
N GLY A 445 1.18 22.98 11.51
CA GLY A 445 1.50 23.26 10.09
C GLY A 445 0.46 22.81 9.06
N ASN A 446 -0.72 22.35 9.50
CA ASN A 446 -1.73 21.82 8.57
C ASN A 446 -2.47 22.95 7.84
N ARG A 447 -2.87 22.67 6.60
CA ARG A 447 -3.75 23.54 5.80
C ARG A 447 -5.11 22.90 5.69
N ILE A 448 -6.16 23.59 6.15
CA ILE A 448 -7.51 23.06 6.25
C ILE A 448 -8.46 23.97 5.50
N TYR A 449 -9.19 23.42 4.54
CA TYR A 449 -10.05 24.17 3.64
C TYR A 449 -11.50 23.68 3.72
N ARG A 450 -12.42 24.59 4.02
CA ARG A 450 -13.87 24.42 3.83
C ARG A 450 -14.46 23.24 4.59
N ALA A 451 -14.10 23.09 5.87
CA ALA A 451 -14.83 22.20 6.77
C ALA A 451 -16.27 22.70 6.95
N LYS A 452 -17.23 21.77 6.97
CA LYS A 452 -18.65 22.09 7.17
C LYS A 452 -18.90 22.65 8.57
N LYS A 453 -18.27 22.07 9.60
CA LYS A 453 -18.29 22.60 10.97
C LYS A 453 -16.92 23.19 11.32
N HIS A 454 -16.20 22.58 12.25
CA HIS A 454 -14.98 23.15 12.81
C HIS A 454 -13.74 22.84 11.96
N GLY A 455 -12.74 23.72 11.96
CA GLY A 455 -11.44 23.41 11.36
C GLY A 455 -10.71 22.33 12.17
N ILE A 456 -10.43 22.64 13.44
CA ILE A 456 -9.82 21.73 14.42
C ILE A 456 -10.72 21.61 15.65
N VAL A 457 -10.92 20.40 16.16
CA VAL A 457 -11.69 20.11 17.37
C VAL A 457 -10.85 19.34 18.36
N LEU A 458 -10.80 19.82 19.60
CA LEU A 458 -10.27 19.10 20.76
C LEU A 458 -11.41 18.83 21.73
N THR A 459 -11.61 17.58 22.14
CA THR A 459 -12.63 17.17 23.10
C THR A 459 -12.02 16.29 24.19
N GLY A 460 -12.09 16.70 25.45
CA GLY A 460 -11.57 15.88 26.56
C GLY A 460 -10.05 15.63 26.50
N THR A 461 -9.30 16.43 25.76
CA THR A 461 -7.86 16.21 25.54
C THR A 461 -7.01 16.78 26.67
N ASP A 462 -5.75 16.38 26.75
CA ASP A 462 -4.81 16.89 27.75
C ASP A 462 -3.39 17.05 27.22
N ILE A 463 -2.74 18.19 27.47
CA ILE A 463 -1.37 18.47 26.97
C ILE A 463 -1.32 18.32 25.44
N VAL A 464 -2.16 19.08 24.73
CA VAL A 464 -2.19 19.09 23.26
C VAL A 464 -1.74 20.43 22.71
N GLU A 465 -0.76 20.41 21.82
CA GLU A 465 -0.33 21.60 21.08
C GLU A 465 -1.07 21.70 19.75
N VAL A 466 -1.63 22.88 19.46
CA VAL A 466 -2.19 23.25 18.16
C VAL A 466 -1.46 24.48 17.64
N SER A 467 -0.55 24.31 16.68
CA SER A 467 0.34 25.40 16.25
C SER A 467 0.52 25.59 14.75
N ASN A 468 0.67 26.84 14.33
CA ASN A 468 1.04 27.18 12.95
C ASN A 468 0.12 26.58 11.87
N ASN A 469 -1.15 26.31 12.20
CA ASN A 469 -2.12 25.80 11.23
C ASN A 469 -2.76 26.96 10.45
N MET A 470 -3.10 26.71 9.19
CA MET A 470 -3.91 27.60 8.37
C MET A 470 -5.30 26.99 8.18
N ILE A 471 -6.33 27.71 8.64
CA ILE A 471 -7.72 27.28 8.52
C ILE A 471 -8.47 28.31 7.68
N GLN A 472 -8.95 27.87 6.53
CA GLN A 472 -9.73 28.69 5.62
C GLN A 472 -11.18 28.20 5.56
N ASP A 473 -12.10 29.15 5.73
CA ASP A 473 -13.53 28.98 5.47
C ASP A 473 -14.14 27.80 6.25
N ALA A 474 -13.84 27.65 7.55
CA ALA A 474 -14.63 26.76 8.41
C ALA A 474 -16.08 27.26 8.56
N SER A 475 -16.96 26.45 9.13
CA SER A 475 -18.39 26.72 9.33
C SER A 475 -19.18 26.93 8.03
N GLN A 476 -18.80 26.23 6.94
CA GLN A 476 -19.59 26.29 5.71
C GLN A 476 -20.96 25.66 5.91
N ALA A 477 -21.99 26.34 5.40
CA ALA A 477 -23.29 25.73 5.27
C ALA A 477 -23.19 24.40 4.50
N GLU A 478 -24.04 23.43 4.85
CA GLU A 478 -24.21 22.24 4.02
C GLU A 478 -24.52 22.65 2.59
N ALA A 479 -24.05 21.86 1.61
CA ALA A 479 -24.42 22.09 0.22
C ALA A 479 -25.96 22.14 0.11
N GLY A 480 -26.50 23.29 -0.31
CA GLY A 480 -27.94 23.52 -0.43
C GLY A 480 -28.63 24.17 0.77
N THR A 481 -27.91 24.44 1.87
CA THR A 481 -28.43 25.27 2.98
C THR A 481 -27.77 26.64 2.98
N THR A 482 -28.50 27.67 3.43
CA THR A 482 -28.00 29.06 3.51
C THR A 482 -27.50 29.44 4.90
N THR A 483 -27.78 28.62 5.92
CA THR A 483 -27.44 28.92 7.31
C THR A 483 -26.07 28.32 7.65
N PRO A 484 -25.05 29.13 7.98
CA PRO A 484 -23.76 28.62 8.45
C PRO A 484 -23.93 27.78 9.72
N ALA A 485 -23.10 26.74 9.89
CA ALA A 485 -23.16 25.82 11.03
C ALA A 485 -22.81 26.46 12.40
N GLN A 486 -22.62 27.78 12.46
CA GLN A 486 -22.14 28.53 13.64
C GLN A 486 -20.94 27.87 14.33
N SER A 487 -20.01 27.36 13.52
CA SER A 487 -18.84 26.62 13.98
C SER A 487 -17.58 27.47 13.99
N ASP A 488 -16.55 26.99 14.65
CA ASP A 488 -15.35 27.74 14.97
C ASP A 488 -14.13 27.26 14.17
N GLY A 489 -13.12 28.12 13.99
CA GLY A 489 -11.85 27.72 13.39
C GLY A 489 -11.20 26.61 14.21
N ILE A 490 -10.95 26.89 15.48
CA ILE A 490 -10.49 25.94 16.49
C ILE A 490 -11.50 25.90 17.63
N ASN A 491 -12.03 24.72 17.94
CA ASN A 491 -12.93 24.49 19.08
C ASN A 491 -12.26 23.59 20.11
N VAL A 492 -12.27 24.01 21.37
CA VAL A 492 -11.71 23.27 22.49
C VAL A 492 -12.79 23.08 23.54
N ASP A 493 -13.16 21.82 23.77
CA ASP A 493 -14.24 21.43 24.67
C ASP A 493 -13.74 20.45 25.74
N GLY A 494 -13.99 20.77 27.01
CA GLY A 494 -13.63 19.94 28.16
C GLY A 494 -12.17 19.48 28.22
N SER A 495 -11.24 20.20 27.59
CA SER A 495 -9.83 19.79 27.47
C SER A 495 -8.96 20.51 28.51
N ASN A 496 -7.75 20.04 28.78
CA ASN A 496 -6.82 20.68 29.71
C ASN A 496 -5.47 20.92 29.06
N ARG A 497 -4.76 21.97 29.51
CA ARG A 497 -3.38 22.25 29.11
C ARG A 497 -3.18 22.28 27.59
N ALA A 498 -4.15 22.82 26.85
CA ALA A 498 -4.02 23.01 25.41
C ALA A 498 -3.16 24.25 25.11
N LEU A 499 -2.20 24.11 24.21
CA LEU A 499 -1.32 25.18 23.73
C LEU A 499 -1.70 25.56 22.31
N ILE A 500 -2.50 26.61 22.15
CA ILE A 500 -3.05 27.07 20.87
C ILE A 500 -2.26 28.28 20.41
N ARG A 501 -1.32 28.10 19.47
CA ARG A 501 -0.34 29.14 19.13
C ARG A 501 -0.12 29.40 17.64
N ASN A 502 -0.01 30.66 17.26
CA ASN A 502 0.41 31.07 15.92
C ASN A 502 -0.44 30.49 14.77
N ASN A 503 -1.72 30.19 15.02
CA ASN A 503 -2.61 29.73 13.96
C ASN A 503 -3.14 30.92 13.16
N THR A 504 -3.38 30.71 11.87
CA THR A 504 -4.03 31.69 10.99
C THR A 504 -5.39 31.18 10.58
N ILE A 505 -6.46 31.87 10.96
CA ILE A 505 -7.84 31.50 10.66
C ILE A 505 -8.50 32.59 9.83
N TYR A 506 -9.09 32.26 8.69
CA TYR A 506 -9.83 33.27 7.94
C TYR A 506 -11.06 32.71 7.25
N GLY A 507 -12.06 33.58 7.06
CA GLY A 507 -13.35 33.23 6.46
C GLY A 507 -14.44 32.98 7.50
N GLY A 508 -15.50 32.29 7.08
CA GLY A 508 -16.82 32.28 7.75
C GLY A 508 -16.95 31.61 9.12
N ALA A 509 -15.87 31.37 9.85
CA ALA A 509 -15.95 30.83 11.21
C ALA A 509 -16.58 31.83 12.19
N ARG A 510 -17.34 31.34 13.17
CA ARG A 510 -17.91 32.14 14.26
C ARG A 510 -16.80 32.73 15.14
N TYR A 511 -15.98 31.87 15.75
CA TYR A 511 -14.76 32.29 16.45
C TYR A 511 -13.53 31.76 15.72
N ALA A 512 -12.42 32.51 15.78
CA ALA A 512 -11.13 31.97 15.36
C ALA A 512 -10.69 30.86 16.32
N VAL A 513 -10.81 31.11 17.62
CA VAL A 513 -10.60 30.11 18.69
C VAL A 513 -11.75 30.21 19.70
N ASN A 514 -12.41 29.09 19.97
CA ASN A 514 -13.44 28.93 20.98
C ASN A 514 -12.99 27.93 22.04
N ILE A 515 -13.02 28.32 23.32
CA ILE A 515 -12.73 27.44 24.46
C ILE A 515 -13.97 27.43 25.35
N THR A 516 -14.62 26.29 25.49
CA THR A 516 -15.87 26.16 26.26
C THR A 516 -15.65 25.73 27.71
N GLY A 517 -14.49 25.15 28.03
CA GLY A 517 -14.12 24.80 29.40
C GLY A 517 -12.74 24.16 29.49
N GLY A 518 -12.29 23.95 30.73
CA GLY A 518 -11.00 23.32 31.02
C GLY A 518 -10.05 24.17 31.85
N THR A 519 -8.83 23.67 32.06
CA THR A 519 -7.82 24.33 32.92
C THR A 519 -6.46 24.43 32.24
N GLY A 520 -5.70 25.49 32.55
CA GLY A 520 -4.29 25.61 32.15
C GLY A 520 -4.05 25.91 30.67
N MET A 521 -5.00 26.58 30.00
CA MET A 521 -4.90 26.90 28.58
C MET A 521 -3.86 27.99 28.29
N THR A 522 -3.17 27.87 27.17
CA THR A 522 -2.32 28.93 26.61
C THR A 522 -2.76 29.22 25.19
N VAL A 523 -3.22 30.44 24.92
CA VAL A 523 -3.68 30.89 23.60
C VAL A 523 -2.88 32.12 23.18
N THR A 524 -1.95 31.95 22.23
CA THR A 524 -0.98 33.02 21.92
C THR A 524 -0.71 33.20 20.44
N GLY A 525 -0.49 34.44 19.99
CA GLY A 525 -0.01 34.73 18.63
C GLY A 525 -0.98 34.38 17.48
N ASN A 526 -2.24 34.02 17.77
CA ASN A 526 -3.19 33.62 16.73
C ASN A 526 -3.68 34.84 15.94
N ARG A 527 -3.84 34.66 14.63
CA ARG A 527 -4.27 35.71 13.69
C ARG A 527 -5.55 35.31 13.01
N TRP A 528 -6.48 36.26 12.85
CA TRP A 528 -7.73 35.99 12.15
C TRP A 528 -8.23 37.11 11.26
N ARG A 529 -9.00 36.75 10.23
CA ARG A 529 -9.66 37.70 9.34
C ARG A 529 -11.04 37.20 8.92
N SER A 530 -12.02 38.09 8.89
CA SER A 530 -13.38 37.79 8.38
C SER A 530 -14.16 36.71 9.16
N THR A 531 -13.73 36.38 10.37
CA THR A 531 -14.52 35.60 11.34
C THR A 531 -15.52 36.52 12.05
N SER A 532 -16.60 35.96 12.61
CA SER A 532 -17.59 36.79 13.35
C SER A 532 -16.98 37.42 14.60
N ALA A 533 -16.07 36.71 15.27
CA ALA A 533 -15.27 37.18 16.40
C ALA A 533 -13.92 36.44 16.47
N GLY A 534 -12.99 37.00 17.24
CA GLY A 534 -11.64 36.43 17.39
C GLY A 534 -11.60 35.27 18.36
N LEU A 535 -11.59 35.59 19.66
CA LEU A 535 -11.53 34.61 20.74
C LEU A 535 -12.85 34.58 21.50
N ASN A 536 -13.29 33.38 21.88
CA ASN A 536 -14.29 33.18 22.92
C ASN A 536 -13.72 32.28 24.01
N ILE A 537 -13.72 32.77 25.25
CA ILE A 537 -13.24 32.06 26.43
C ILE A 537 -14.43 31.90 27.37
N GLY A 538 -14.97 30.68 27.43
CA GLY A 538 -16.12 30.33 28.25
C GLY A 538 -15.82 30.47 29.74
N SER A 539 -16.85 30.79 30.52
CA SER A 539 -16.77 31.00 31.98
C SER A 539 -16.26 29.77 32.76
N GLY A 540 -16.34 28.58 32.18
CA GLY A 540 -15.77 27.34 32.73
C GLY A 540 -14.27 27.16 32.49
N THR A 541 -13.58 28.14 31.88
CA THR A 541 -12.14 28.08 31.61
C THR A 541 -11.36 28.72 32.76
N ALA A 542 -10.50 27.95 33.44
CA ALA A 542 -9.71 28.46 34.55
C ALA A 542 -8.30 28.90 34.12
N SER A 543 -7.95 30.14 34.47
CA SER A 543 -6.61 30.73 34.34
C SER A 543 -5.97 30.62 32.94
N PRO A 544 -6.65 31.02 31.86
CA PRO A 544 -6.04 31.00 30.53
C PRO A 544 -4.96 32.08 30.41
N ILE A 545 -3.84 31.73 29.79
CA ILE A 545 -2.83 32.70 29.36
C ILE A 545 -3.19 33.15 27.95
N LEU A 546 -3.47 34.44 27.78
CA LEU A 546 -3.82 35.05 26.51
C LEU A 546 -2.79 36.14 26.16
N SER A 547 -2.12 36.02 25.02
CA SER A 547 -1.19 37.06 24.55
C SER A 547 -1.11 37.14 23.02
N GLU A 548 -0.86 38.33 22.48
CA GLU A 548 -0.53 38.53 21.06
C GLU A 548 -1.54 37.98 20.03
N ASN A 549 -2.80 37.81 20.42
CA ASN A 549 -3.88 37.39 19.53
C ASN A 549 -4.50 38.61 18.85
N VAL A 550 -4.48 38.68 17.52
CA VAL A 550 -4.80 39.91 16.77
C VAL A 550 -5.58 39.63 15.49
N ALA A 551 -6.61 40.43 15.22
CA ALA A 551 -7.28 40.46 13.92
C ALA A 551 -6.35 41.08 12.86
N ILE A 552 -6.22 40.46 11.69
CA ILE A 552 -5.36 40.92 10.58
C ILE A 552 -6.14 41.40 9.38
#